data_AF-A0A358Y0R7-F1
#
_entry.id   AF-A0A358Y0R7-F1
#
_cell.length_a   1.000
_cell.length_b   1.000
_cell.length_c   1.000
_cell.angle_alpha   90.00
_cell.angle_beta   90.00
_cell.angle_gamma   90.00
#
_symmetry.space_group_name_H-M   'P 1'
#
loop_
_entity.id
_entity.type
_entity.pdbx_description
1 polymer ?
#
loop_
_entity_poly.entity_id
_entity_poly.type
_entity_poly.pdbx_seq_one_letter_code
_entity_poly.pdbx_strand_id
1 'polypeptide(L)'
;MRTTGRMRNGDQETENLCQISRALPCKVNQGQLLDYKSRSPGISTLLQEKVRYGLEPDNPRLLQEVFGLVEETTDGYAKKSIKILNWSIFELLLESIKDKSVPSNWRMMCLDNAYRPLRNLYKMAETNRDHTAINLSWYNLSRIDFQI
;
A
#
# COMPACT_ATOMS: atom_id res chain seq x y z
N MET A 1 -25.74 -53.09 13.85
CA MET A 1 -26.39 -51.78 14.05
C MET A 1 -25.57 -50.97 15.05
N ARG A 2 -24.70 -50.07 14.57
CA ARG A 2 -23.89 -49.17 15.41
C ARG A 2 -23.75 -47.82 14.70
N THR A 3 -24.35 -46.81 15.34
CA THR A 3 -23.97 -45.38 15.43
C THR A 3 -23.43 -44.66 14.18
N THR A 4 -24.26 -43.77 13.63
CA THR A 4 -23.87 -42.65 12.77
C THR A 4 -23.07 -41.61 13.57
N GLY A 5 -21.75 -41.56 13.31
CA GLY A 5 -20.85 -40.55 13.84
C GLY A 5 -20.93 -39.26 13.02
N ARG A 6 -21.47 -38.21 13.64
CA ARG A 6 -21.43 -36.82 13.19
C ARG A 6 -20.01 -36.26 13.41
N MET A 7 -19.27 -35.93 12.36
CA MET A 7 -18.01 -35.14 12.41
C MET A 7 -18.21 -33.92 11.49
N ARG A 8 -18.47 -32.73 12.06
CA ARG A 8 -17.54 -31.62 12.32
C ARG A 8 -16.91 -31.02 11.04
N ASN A 9 -17.54 -29.94 10.56
CA ASN A 9 -17.08 -29.01 9.52
C ASN A 9 -15.88 -28.16 10.00
N GLY A 10 -14.83 -28.77 10.54
CA GLY A 10 -13.73 -28.05 11.20
C GLY A 10 -12.41 -28.01 10.41
N ASP A 11 -12.21 -28.89 9.42
CA ASP A 11 -10.85 -29.20 8.95
C ASP A 11 -10.62 -28.89 7.45
N GLN A 12 -11.57 -28.25 6.76
CA GLN A 12 -11.42 -27.93 5.32
C GLN A 12 -10.89 -26.50 5.03
N GLU A 13 -10.83 -25.62 6.03
CA GLU A 13 -10.36 -24.24 5.83
C GLU A 13 -8.85 -24.07 5.97
N THR A 14 -8.16 -24.97 6.69
CA THR A 14 -6.71 -24.87 6.92
C THR A 14 -5.86 -25.44 5.77
N GLU A 15 -6.42 -26.35 4.97
CA GLU A 15 -5.75 -26.89 3.78
C GLU A 15 -5.74 -25.90 2.60
N ASN A 16 -6.71 -24.97 2.54
CA ASN A 16 -6.77 -23.96 1.49
C ASN A 16 -5.73 -22.83 1.66
N LEU A 17 -5.29 -22.53 2.88
CA LEU A 17 -4.32 -21.46 3.13
C LEU A 17 -2.89 -21.84 2.72
N CYS A 18 -2.54 -23.14 2.72
CA CYS A 18 -1.23 -23.61 2.31
C CYS A 18 -1.13 -23.86 0.78
N GLN A 19 -2.26 -24.11 0.11
CA GLN A 19 -2.29 -24.27 -1.36
C GLN A 19 -2.22 -22.95 -2.12
N ILE A 20 -2.69 -21.84 -1.54
CA ILE A 20 -2.47 -20.49 -2.11
C ILE A 20 -0.96 -20.16 -2.21
N SER A 21 -0.12 -20.75 -1.34
CA SER A 21 1.32 -20.50 -1.33
C SER A 21 2.12 -21.32 -2.36
N ARG A 22 1.55 -22.36 -2.98
CA ARG A 22 2.31 -23.28 -3.87
C ARG A 22 1.85 -23.30 -5.33
N ALA A 23 0.80 -22.59 -5.68
CA ALA A 23 0.34 -22.40 -7.06
C ALA A 23 0.59 -20.97 -7.57
N LEU A 24 1.83 -20.47 -7.42
CA LEU A 24 2.29 -19.27 -8.13
C LEU A 24 3.09 -19.66 -9.39
N PRO A 25 2.47 -20.11 -10.50
CA PRO A 25 3.12 -20.05 -11.79
C PRO A 25 2.65 -18.78 -12.49
N CYS A 26 3.19 -17.63 -12.12
CA CYS A 26 3.28 -16.52 -13.05
C CYS A 26 4.49 -15.73 -12.64
N LYS A 27 5.52 -15.79 -13.50
CA LYS A 27 6.60 -14.83 -13.51
C LYS A 27 5.96 -13.43 -13.45
N VAL A 28 5.88 -12.85 -12.26
CA VAL A 28 5.69 -11.42 -12.11
C VAL A 28 6.92 -10.85 -12.80
N ASN A 29 6.75 -10.43 -14.05
CA ASN A 29 7.77 -9.63 -14.70
C ASN A 29 7.96 -8.45 -13.78
N GLN A 30 9.12 -8.38 -13.15
CA GLN A 30 9.53 -7.28 -12.29
C GLN A 30 9.31 -5.92 -12.99
N GLY A 31 9.18 -5.89 -14.33
CA GLY A 31 8.81 -4.70 -15.10
C GLY A 31 7.38 -4.15 -14.96
N GLN A 32 6.37 -4.87 -14.46
CA GLN A 32 5.00 -4.31 -14.35
C GLN A 32 4.62 -3.82 -12.95
N LEU A 33 5.34 -4.24 -11.92
CA LEU A 33 5.24 -3.67 -10.57
C LEU A 33 6.23 -2.50 -10.37
N LEU A 34 6.83 -1.96 -11.43
CA LEU A 34 7.88 -0.94 -11.34
C LEU A 34 7.68 0.30 -12.23
N ASP A 35 6.62 0.38 -13.04
CA ASP A 35 6.41 1.56 -13.90
C ASP A 35 5.86 2.79 -13.16
N TYR A 36 5.47 2.64 -11.88
CA TYR A 36 5.11 3.78 -11.03
C TYR A 36 6.33 4.62 -10.58
N LYS A 37 7.55 4.07 -10.69
CA LYS A 37 8.77 4.70 -10.16
C LYS A 37 9.26 5.90 -10.97
N SER A 38 8.72 6.11 -12.17
CA SER A 38 9.32 6.99 -13.17
C SER A 38 8.92 8.48 -13.07
N ARG A 39 8.48 8.96 -11.88
CA ARG A 39 7.90 10.29 -11.57
C ARG A 39 6.38 10.25 -11.51
N SER A 40 5.85 10.37 -10.30
CA SER A 40 4.41 10.38 -9.98
C SER A 40 3.72 11.52 -10.73
N PRO A 41 2.86 11.25 -11.72
CA PRO A 41 2.14 12.33 -12.41
C PRO A 41 1.14 12.93 -11.42
N GLY A 42 1.43 14.14 -10.94
CA GLY A 42 0.53 14.92 -10.09
C GLY A 42 1.17 15.50 -8.82
N ILE A 43 2.23 14.88 -8.29
CA ILE A 43 2.96 15.43 -7.13
C ILE A 43 4.07 16.33 -7.64
N SER A 44 4.11 17.59 -7.20
CA SER A 44 5.22 18.49 -7.55
C SER A 44 6.54 17.93 -7.00
N THR A 45 7.63 18.05 -7.77
CA THR A 45 8.95 17.51 -7.36
C THR A 45 9.40 18.06 -6.01
N LEU A 46 9.16 19.35 -5.77
CA LEU A 46 9.50 19.99 -4.50
C LEU A 46 8.72 19.38 -3.32
N LEU A 47 7.40 19.17 -3.46
CA LEU A 47 6.58 18.56 -2.42
C LEU A 47 7.00 17.11 -2.16
N GLN A 48 7.30 16.37 -3.23
CA GLN A 48 7.81 15.01 -3.14
C GLN A 48 9.12 14.94 -2.35
N GLU A 49 10.09 15.82 -2.62
CA GLU A 49 11.36 15.88 -1.89
C GLU A 49 11.18 16.22 -0.42
N LYS A 50 10.32 17.22 -0.12
CA LYS A 50 10.01 17.61 1.26
C LYS A 50 9.47 16.43 2.07
N VAL A 51 8.55 15.66 1.50
CA VAL A 51 7.98 14.48 2.16
C VAL A 51 9.01 13.34 2.22
N ARG A 52 9.72 13.08 1.12
CA ARG A 52 10.68 11.96 1.00
C ARG A 52 11.80 12.03 2.02
N TYR A 53 12.33 13.24 2.24
CA TYR A 53 13.48 13.49 3.09
C TYR A 53 13.11 14.12 4.44
N GLY A 54 11.83 14.40 4.68
CA GLY A 54 11.36 15.03 5.91
C GLY A 54 12.01 16.39 6.16
N LEU A 55 12.07 17.25 5.13
CA LEU A 55 12.75 18.56 5.21
C LEU A 55 12.07 19.54 6.17
N GLU A 56 10.77 19.35 6.45
CA GLU A 56 9.99 20.11 7.42
C GLU A 56 9.24 19.13 8.34
N PRO A 57 9.93 18.44 9.26
CA PRO A 57 9.37 17.32 10.00
C PRO A 57 8.28 17.71 11.01
N ASP A 58 8.15 19.00 11.33
CA ASP A 58 7.12 19.53 12.23
C ASP A 58 5.92 20.12 11.46
N ASN A 59 5.90 19.98 10.14
CA ASN A 59 4.84 20.50 9.28
C ASN A 59 3.93 19.38 8.76
N PRO A 60 2.89 18.96 9.51
CA PRO A 60 1.97 17.90 9.07
C PRO A 60 1.13 18.29 7.85
N ARG A 61 1.09 19.59 7.48
CA ARG A 61 0.34 20.06 6.30
C ARG A 61 0.92 19.52 5.00
N LEU A 62 2.22 19.18 4.93
CA LEU A 62 2.80 18.58 3.74
C LEU A 62 2.12 17.26 3.35
N LEU A 63 1.75 16.43 4.35
CA LEU A 63 1.00 15.21 4.08
C LEU A 63 -0.43 15.51 3.61
N GLN A 64 -1.07 16.53 4.19
CA GLN A 64 -2.40 16.97 3.77
C GLN A 64 -2.38 17.47 2.32
N GLU A 65 -1.37 18.25 1.94
CA GLU A 65 -1.19 18.73 0.57
C GLU A 65 -1.01 17.55 -0.40
N VAL A 66 -0.16 16.57 -0.07
CA VAL A 66 0.01 15.37 -0.90
C VAL A 66 -1.29 14.58 -1.06
N PHE A 67 -2.08 14.43 0.01
CA PHE A 67 -3.36 13.73 -0.08
C PHE A 67 -4.43 14.56 -0.80
N GLY A 68 -4.42 15.88 -0.66
CA GLY A 68 -5.32 16.81 -1.34
C GLY A 68 -5.23 16.69 -2.86
N LEU A 69 -4.04 16.39 -3.39
CA LEU A 69 -3.86 16.11 -4.83
C LEU A 69 -4.76 14.96 -5.31
N VAL A 70 -5.00 13.93 -4.48
CA VAL A 70 -5.89 12.83 -4.84
C VAL A 70 -7.33 13.32 -4.92
N GLU A 71 -7.76 14.14 -3.97
CA GLU A 71 -9.12 14.67 -3.88
C GLU A 71 -9.41 15.62 -5.06
N GLU A 72 -8.47 16.52 -5.39
CA GLU A 72 -8.54 17.40 -6.56
C GLU A 72 -8.59 16.61 -7.88
N THR A 73 -7.88 15.49 -7.96
CA THR A 73 -7.86 14.62 -9.14
C THR A 73 -9.17 13.84 -9.31
N THR A 74 -10.04 13.75 -8.31
CA THR A 74 -11.29 12.98 -8.45
C THR A 74 -12.31 13.63 -9.39
N ASP A 75 -12.20 14.93 -9.65
CA ASP A 75 -13.11 15.67 -10.53
C ASP A 75 -12.60 15.60 -11.99
N GLY A 76 -13.01 14.55 -12.71
CA GLY A 76 -12.80 14.44 -14.17
C GLY A 76 -11.65 13.54 -14.66
N TYR A 77 -10.83 12.96 -13.78
CA TYR A 77 -9.77 12.03 -14.20
C TYR A 77 -10.20 10.57 -14.26
N ALA A 78 -9.51 9.80 -15.12
CA ALA A 78 -9.71 8.36 -15.21
C ALA A 78 -9.32 7.67 -13.88
N LYS A 79 -10.14 6.69 -13.46
CA LYS A 79 -9.90 5.83 -12.29
C LYS A 79 -8.47 5.26 -12.23
N LYS A 80 -7.86 4.99 -13.40
CA LYS A 80 -6.47 4.55 -13.53
C LYS A 80 -5.47 5.57 -12.99
N SER A 81 -5.64 6.86 -13.29
CA SER A 81 -4.76 7.93 -12.81
C SER A 81 -4.82 8.09 -11.30
N ILE A 82 -6.02 8.00 -10.72
CA ILE A 82 -6.23 8.05 -9.28
C ILE A 82 -5.57 6.84 -8.59
N LYS A 83 -5.67 5.63 -9.18
CA LYS A 83 -4.96 4.45 -8.70
C LYS A 83 -3.43 4.66 -8.72
N ILE A 84 -2.89 5.18 -9.82
CA ILE A 84 -1.44 5.46 -9.95
C ILE A 84 -1.00 6.44 -8.86
N LEU A 85 -1.73 7.55 -8.67
CA LEU A 85 -1.39 8.56 -7.68
C LEU A 85 -1.41 8.00 -6.25
N ASN A 86 -2.40 7.18 -5.88
CA ASN A 86 -2.43 6.56 -4.55
C ASN A 86 -1.26 5.58 -4.35
N TRP A 87 -0.87 4.79 -5.35
CA TRP A 87 0.32 3.95 -5.27
C TRP A 87 1.60 4.77 -5.09
N SER A 88 1.76 5.82 -5.89
CA SER A 88 2.89 6.74 -5.80
C SER A 88 3.02 7.41 -4.43
N ILE A 89 1.91 7.84 -3.84
CA ILE A 89 1.90 8.42 -2.49
C ILE A 89 2.28 7.36 -1.46
N PHE A 90 1.73 6.15 -1.57
CA PHE A 90 2.06 5.05 -0.67
C PHE A 90 3.56 4.75 -0.68
N GLU A 91 4.17 4.65 -1.86
CA GLU A 91 5.61 4.38 -1.98
C GLU A 91 6.46 5.51 -1.47
N LEU A 92 6.09 6.77 -1.75
CA LEU A 92 6.76 7.94 -1.20
C LEU A 92 6.82 7.89 0.33
N LEU A 93 5.69 7.58 0.98
CA LEU A 93 5.64 7.42 2.43
C LEU A 93 6.47 6.22 2.88
N LEU A 94 6.34 5.08 2.21
CA LEU A 94 7.06 3.85 2.53
C LEU A 94 8.58 4.02 2.47
N GLU A 95 9.09 4.73 1.46
CA GLU A 95 10.51 5.04 1.35
C GLU A 95 10.96 6.01 2.45
N SER A 96 10.15 7.02 2.78
CA SER A 96 10.43 7.96 3.88
C SER A 96 10.53 7.24 5.23
N ILE A 97 9.61 6.29 5.49
CA ILE A 97 9.57 5.50 6.72
C ILE A 97 10.81 4.59 6.87
N LYS A 98 11.28 4.00 5.77
CA LYS A 98 12.44 3.09 5.79
C LYS A 98 13.78 3.80 5.89
N ASP A 99 13.80 5.10 5.61
CA ASP A 99 15.02 5.89 5.54
C ASP A 99 15.46 6.36 6.93
N LYS A 100 16.52 5.76 7.46
CA LYS A 100 17.04 6.08 8.80
C LYS A 100 17.61 7.50 8.90
N SER A 101 17.86 8.18 7.79
CA SER A 101 18.30 9.58 7.79
C SER A 101 17.15 10.57 8.03
N VAL A 102 15.89 10.11 7.85
CA VAL A 102 14.69 10.91 8.06
C VAL A 102 14.37 10.99 9.57
N PRO A 103 14.00 12.17 10.09
CA PRO A 103 13.62 12.35 11.50
C PRO A 103 12.55 11.33 11.96
N SER A 104 12.72 10.76 13.15
CA SER A 104 11.83 9.70 13.66
C SER A 104 10.38 10.15 13.80
N ASN A 105 10.14 11.39 14.23
CA ASN A 105 8.80 11.99 14.29
C ASN A 105 8.15 12.03 12.90
N TRP A 106 8.90 12.43 11.87
CA TRP A 106 8.39 12.42 10.49
C TRP A 106 8.10 11.01 9.99
N ARG A 107 9.00 10.04 10.25
CA ARG A 107 8.78 8.63 9.91
C ARG A 107 7.51 8.07 10.54
N MET A 108 7.28 8.37 11.82
CA MET A 108 6.07 7.94 12.52
C MET A 108 4.81 8.60 11.95
N MET A 109 4.86 9.89 11.62
CA MET A 109 3.74 10.55 10.93
C MET A 109 3.48 9.99 9.53
N CYS A 110 4.52 9.69 8.75
CA CYS A 110 4.35 9.02 7.46
C CYS A 110 3.70 7.65 7.64
N LEU A 111 4.12 6.90 8.66
CA LEU A 111 3.57 5.59 8.98
C LEU A 111 2.08 5.69 9.36
N ASP A 112 1.74 6.61 10.26
CA ASP A 112 0.37 6.91 10.69
C ASP A 112 -0.55 7.35 9.55
N ASN A 113 0.00 7.66 8.37
CA ASN A 113 -0.79 8.09 7.22
C ASN A 113 -0.67 7.17 6.00
N ALA A 114 0.27 6.21 6.00
CA ALA A 114 0.51 5.31 4.87
C ALA A 114 -0.65 4.33 4.60
N TYR A 115 -1.51 4.10 5.59
CA TYR A 115 -2.72 3.29 5.44
C TYR A 115 -3.78 3.96 4.55
N ARG A 116 -3.78 5.30 4.45
CA ARG A 116 -4.78 6.08 3.70
C ARG A 116 -4.77 5.77 2.20
N PRO A 117 -3.64 5.86 1.49
CA PRO A 117 -3.59 5.50 0.08
C PRO A 117 -3.95 4.04 -0.17
N LEU A 118 -3.53 3.11 0.70
CA LEU A 118 -3.91 1.69 0.59
C LEU A 118 -5.41 1.47 0.76
N ARG A 119 -6.06 2.19 1.68
CA ARG A 119 -7.51 2.15 1.87
C ARG A 119 -8.26 2.65 0.63
N ASN A 120 -7.76 3.71 0.00
CA ASN A 120 -8.34 4.24 -1.24
C ASN A 120 -8.18 3.23 -2.39
N LEU A 121 -6.99 2.64 -2.53
CA LEU A 121 -6.73 1.58 -3.51
C LEU A 121 -7.64 0.38 -3.31
N TYR A 122 -7.87 -0.03 -2.06
CA TYR A 122 -8.75 -1.15 -1.74
C TYR A 122 -10.19 -0.91 -2.17
N LYS A 123 -10.71 0.31 -2.00
CA LYS A 123 -12.05 0.70 -2.48
C LYS A 123 -12.14 0.71 -4.01
N MET A 124 -11.03 0.92 -4.71
CA MET A 124 -10.96 1.00 -6.17
C MET A 124 -10.59 -0.34 -6.83
N ALA A 125 -10.21 -1.35 -6.04
CA ALA A 125 -9.81 -2.66 -6.51
C ALA A 125 -10.98 -3.34 -7.24
N GLU A 126 -10.70 -3.90 -8.42
CA GLU A 126 -11.71 -4.59 -9.23
C GLU A 126 -11.37 -6.07 -9.45
N THR A 127 -10.12 -6.44 -9.20
CA THR A 127 -9.62 -7.79 -9.48
C THR A 127 -8.99 -8.40 -8.23
N ASN A 128 -8.95 -9.74 -8.18
CA ASN A 128 -8.22 -10.46 -7.13
C ASN A 128 -6.72 -10.09 -7.11
N ARG A 129 -6.16 -9.68 -8.25
CA ARG A 129 -4.76 -9.22 -8.35
C ARG A 129 -4.58 -7.89 -7.62
N ASP A 130 -5.50 -6.94 -7.80
CA ASP A 130 -5.50 -5.66 -7.08
C ASP A 130 -5.52 -5.91 -5.57
N HIS A 131 -6.46 -6.73 -5.09
CA HIS A 131 -6.57 -7.06 -3.67
C HIS A 131 -5.33 -7.75 -3.12
N THR A 132 -4.74 -8.68 -3.88
CA THR A 132 -3.50 -9.36 -3.49
C THR A 132 -2.35 -8.38 -3.35
N ALA A 133 -2.15 -7.49 -4.33
CA ALA A 133 -1.09 -6.48 -4.30
C ALA A 133 -1.25 -5.55 -3.09
N ILE A 134 -2.48 -5.11 -2.81
CA ILE A 134 -2.78 -4.24 -1.66
C ILE A 134 -2.52 -4.97 -0.33
N ASN A 135 -2.95 -6.23 -0.20
CA ASN A 135 -2.72 -7.03 1.01
C ASN A 135 -1.22 -7.27 1.28
N LEU A 136 -0.41 -7.51 0.24
CA LEU A 136 1.04 -7.60 0.37
C LEU A 136 1.64 -6.27 0.87
N SER A 137 1.14 -5.15 0.38
CA SER A 137 1.56 -3.82 0.84
C SER A 137 1.19 -3.56 2.30
N TRP A 138 0.00 -3.97 2.76
CA TRP A 138 -0.38 -3.91 4.18
C TRP A 138 0.55 -4.73 5.06
N TYR A 139 0.84 -5.98 4.66
CA TYR A 139 1.78 -6.84 5.37
C TYR A 139 3.17 -6.19 5.47
N ASN A 140 3.67 -5.63 4.37
CA ASN A 140 4.94 -4.92 4.37
C ASN A 140 4.95 -3.74 5.34
N LEU A 141 3.86 -2.97 5.42
CA LEU A 141 3.73 -1.87 6.35
C LEU A 141 3.78 -2.36 7.80
N SER A 142 2.96 -3.35 8.15
CA SER A 142 2.92 -3.92 9.50
C SER A 142 4.27 -4.46 9.98
N ARG A 143 5.14 -4.88 9.06
CA ARG A 143 6.47 -5.39 9.40
C ARG A 143 7.46 -4.26 9.73
N ILE A 144 7.23 -3.06 9.21
CA ILE A 144 8.09 -1.90 9.41
C ILE A 144 7.79 -1.24 10.77
N ASP A 145 6.54 -1.29 11.24
CA ASP A 145 6.13 -0.76 12.56
C ASP A 145 6.96 -1.33 13.70
N PHE A 146 7.45 -2.57 13.55
CA PHE A 146 8.32 -3.23 14.53
C PHE A 146 9.79 -2.73 14.52
N GLN A 147 10.16 -1.82 13.60
CA GLN A 147 11.54 -1.40 13.36
C GLN A 147 11.79 0.10 13.59
N ILE A 148 10.76 0.90 13.90
CA ILE A 148 10.85 2.36 14.08
C ILE A 148 11.12 2.74 15.52
#